data_AF-A0A7X7SDA8-F1
#
_entry.id   AF-A0A7X7SDA8-F1
#
_cell.length_a   1.000
_cell.length_b   1.000
_cell.length_c   1.000
_cell.angle_alpha   90.00
_cell.angle_beta   90.00
_cell.angle_gamma   90.00
#
_symmetry.space_group_name_H-M   'P 1'
#
loop_
_entity.id
_entity.type
_entity.pdbx_description
1 polymer ?
#
loop_
_entity_poly.entity_id
_entity_poly.type
_entity_poly.pdbx_seq_one_letter_code
_entity_poly.pdbx_strand_id
1 'polypeptide(L)' 'MCDSKDDTQMTGQARKLFAPLTCPRDFHLFTREEGAAEHGQMGAMNLSSERILDGLDRTLAARP' A
#
# COMPACT_ATOMS: atom_id res chain seq x y z
N MET A 1 0.75 0.65 -4.60
CA MET A 1 1.49 1.62 -3.78
C MET A 1 0.79 1.73 -2.43
N CYS A 2 1.53 1.76 -1.33
CA CYS A 2 0.96 1.67 0.01
C CYS A 2 1.21 2.95 0.82
N ASP A 3 0.25 3.30 1.67
CA ASP A 3 0.31 4.40 2.62
C ASP A 3 -0.38 3.97 3.92
N SER A 4 -0.05 4.64 5.02
CA SER A 4 -0.48 4.28 6.37
C SER A 4 -1.07 5.50 7.05
N LYS A 5 -2.33 5.42 7.48
CA LYS A 5 -3.10 6.59 7.95
C LYS A 5 -2.45 7.31 9.15
N ASP A 6 -1.82 6.55 10.04
CA ASP A 6 -1.20 7.07 11.26
C ASP A 6 0.35 7.13 11.14
N ASP A 7 0.91 6.92 9.95
CA ASP A 7 2.35 7.09 9.70
C ASP A 7 2.74 8.58 9.79
N THR A 8 3.49 8.91 10.84
CA THR A 8 4.01 10.25 11.11
C THR A 8 5.38 10.52 10.47
N GLN A 9 6.04 9.50 9.94
CA GLN A 9 7.36 9.59 9.32
C GLN A 9 7.26 9.96 7.84
N MET A 10 6.23 9.48 7.15
CA MET A 10 6.05 9.61 5.69
C MET A 10 4.68 10.18 5.29
N THR A 11 4.01 10.90 6.20
CA THR A 11 2.62 11.36 6.06
C THR A 11 2.33 11.98 4.68
N GLY A 12 1.47 11.31 3.90
CA GLY A 12 0.96 11.78 2.61
C GLY A 12 1.99 11.83 1.47
N GLN A 13 3.23 11.37 1.70
CA GLN A 13 4.27 11.35 0.66
C GLN A 13 3.93 10.35 -0.44
N ALA A 14 3.42 9.19 -0.04
CA ALA A 14 2.92 8.18 -0.96
C ALA A 14 1.92 8.80 -1.95
N ARG A 15 0.85 9.43 -1.45
CA ARG A 15 -0.21 10.00 -2.31
C ARG A 15 0.31 11.02 -3.34
N LYS A 16 1.34 11.80 -3.02
CA LYS A 16 1.98 12.73 -3.98
C LYS A 16 2.63 12.00 -5.16
N LEU A 17 3.24 10.84 -4.93
CA LEU A 17 3.81 10.01 -5.99
C LEU A 17 2.72 9.27 -6.79
N PHE A 18 1.62 8.88 -6.14
CA PHE A 18 0.49 8.23 -6.80
C PHE A 18 -0.40 9.16 -7.60
N ALA A 19 -0.47 10.46 -7.30
CA ALA A 19 -1.31 11.35 -8.10
C ALA A 19 -0.90 11.45 -9.60
N PRO A 20 0.40 11.58 -9.95
CA PRO A 20 0.80 11.87 -11.33
C PRO A 20 0.97 10.66 -12.27
N LEU A 21 1.16 9.42 -11.78
CA LEU A 21 1.39 8.30 -12.72
C LEU A 21 0.10 7.95 -13.50
N THR A 22 0.29 7.54 -14.75
CA THR A 22 -0.78 7.35 -15.75
C THR A 22 -1.01 5.89 -16.15
N CYS A 23 -0.23 4.97 -15.58
CA CYS A 23 -0.37 3.53 -15.80
C CYS A 23 -1.46 2.92 -14.88
N PRO A 24 -1.91 1.68 -15.14
CA PRO A 24 -2.72 0.93 -14.17
C PRO A 24 -1.92 0.65 -12.90
N ARG A 25 -2.47 1.02 -11.73
CA ARG A 25 -1.90 0.69 -10.42
C ARG A 25 -2.92 0.86 -9.30
N ASP A 26 -2.68 0.15 -8.20
CA ASP A 26 -3.48 0.22 -6.98
C ASP A 26 -2.87 1.15 -5.93
N PHE A 27 -3.71 1.86 -5.18
CA PHE A 27 -3.33 2.60 -3.97
C PHE A 27 -4.01 1.95 -2.76
N HIS A 28 -3.22 1.57 -1.76
CA HIS A 28 -3.72 0.99 -0.51
C HIS A 28 -3.43 1.94 0.63
N LEU A 29 -4.48 2.34 1.35
CA LEU A 29 -4.37 3.10 2.59
C LEU A 29 -4.71 2.16 3.76
N PHE A 30 -3.72 1.89 4.60
CA PHE A 30 -3.89 1.06 5.78
C PHE A 30 -4.42 1.87 6.96
N THR A 31 -5.38 1.31 7.70
CA THR A 31 -6.08 2.01 8.78
C THR A 31 -5.95 1.32 10.13
N ARG A 32 -6.41 2.02 11.19
CA ARG A 32 -6.30 1.55 12.57
C ARG A 32 -7.20 0.35 12.81
N GLU A 33 -8.35 0.32 12.15
CA GLU A 33 -9.31 -0.79 12.17
C GLU A 33 -8.69 -2.08 11.61
N GLU A 34 -7.74 -1.96 10.69
CA GLU A 34 -6.98 -3.08 10.13
C GLU A 34 -5.75 -3.46 10.97
N GLY A 35 -5.48 -2.74 12.07
CA GLY A 35 -4.25 -2.89 12.86
C GLY A 35 -2.98 -2.49 12.10
N ALA A 36 -3.11 -1.83 10.95
CA ALA A 36 -2.04 -1.66 9.96
C ALA A 36 -1.62 -0.20 9.76
N ALA A 37 -2.18 0.75 10.51
CA ALA A 37 -2.02 2.18 10.24
C ALA A 37 -0.64 2.78 10.56
N GLU A 38 0.20 2.08 11.30
CA GLU A 38 1.52 2.56 11.71
C GLU A 38 2.51 2.53 10.53
N HIS A 39 3.64 3.21 10.71
CA HIS A 39 4.74 3.15 9.75
C HIS A 39 5.16 1.69 9.52
N GLY A 40 5.29 1.29 8.26
CA GLY A 40 5.64 -0.09 7.91
C GLY A 40 4.56 -1.13 8.25
N GLN A 41 3.35 -0.69 8.60
CA GLN A 41 2.21 -1.55 8.89
C GLN A 41 2.52 -2.57 10.01
N MET A 42 3.34 -2.15 10.98
CA MET A 42 3.96 -3.05 11.96
C MET A 42 2.97 -3.86 12.80
N GLY A 43 1.76 -3.34 13.03
CA GLY A 43 0.70 -4.08 13.76
C GLY A 43 0.01 -5.17 12.94
N ALA A 44 0.22 -5.23 11.62
CA ALA A 44 -0.42 -6.19 10.72
C ALA A 44 0.43 -6.46 9.45
N MET A 45 1.72 -6.78 9.64
CA MET A 45 2.64 -7.04 8.51
C MET A 45 2.19 -8.19 7.58
N ASN A 46 1.48 -9.18 8.12
CA ASN A 46 0.94 -10.28 7.30
C ASN A 46 -0.14 -9.79 6.34
N LEU A 47 -1.03 -8.89 6.80
CA LEU A 47 -2.08 -8.29 5.97
C LEU A 47 -1.47 -7.41 4.87
N SER A 48 -0.45 -6.62 5.20
CA SER A 48 0.22 -5.79 4.20
C SER A 48 0.96 -6.65 3.18
N SER A 49 1.61 -7.73 3.63
CA SER A 49 2.30 -8.69 2.76
C SER A 49 1.33 -9.38 1.80
N GLU A 50 0.20 -9.87 2.29
CA GLU A 50 -0.86 -10.47 1.46
C GLU A 50 -1.30 -9.52 0.34
N ARG A 51 -1.69 -8.28 0.68
CA ARG A 51 -2.13 -7.29 -0.32
C ARG A 51 -1.06 -6.97 -1.36
N ILE A 52 0.20 -6.86 -0.94
CA ILE A 52 1.33 -6.58 -1.82
C ILE A 52 1.57 -7.77 -2.76
N LEU A 53 1.64 -8.99 -2.21
CA LEU A 53 1.91 -10.20 -2.99
C LEU A 53 0.76 -10.52 -3.95
N ASP A 54 -0.49 -10.40 -3.51
CA ASP A 54 -1.66 -10.54 -4.38
C ASP A 54 -1.66 -9.52 -5.53
N GLY A 55 -1.24 -8.28 -5.25
CA GLY A 55 -1.08 -7.25 -6.27
C GLY A 55 0.01 -7.58 -7.28
N LEU A 56 1.13 -8.14 -6.80
CA LEU A 56 2.21 -8.63 -7.66
C LEU A 56 1.75 -9.81 -8.51
N ASP A 57 1.06 -10.78 -7.94
CA ASP A 57 0.54 -11.95 -8.67
C ASP A 57 -0.40 -11.52 -9.79
N ARG A 58 -1.36 -10.61 -9.51
CA ARG A 58 -2.23 -10.04 -10.56
C ARG A 58 -1.43 -9.35 -11.67
N THR A 59 -0.43 -8.55 -11.29
CA THR A 59 0.40 -7.80 -12.24
C THR A 59 1.23 -8.73 -13.10
N LEU A 60 1.83 -9.76 -12.51
CA LEU A 60 2.69 -10.71 -13.19
C LEU A 60 1.90 -11.68 -14.07
N ALA A 61 0.71 -12.11 -13.64
CA ALA A 61 -0.18 -12.96 -14.43
C ALA A 61 -0.76 -12.23 -15.66
N ALA A 62 -0.93 -10.91 -15.59
CA ALA A 62 -1.43 -10.10 -16.70
C ALA A 62 -0.35 -9.73 -17.74
N ARG A 63 0.92 -10.12 -17.53
CA ARG A 63 2.00 -9.87 -18.49
C ARG A 63 1.94 -10.91 -19.62
N PRO A 64 2.09 -10.48 -20.88
CA PRO A 64 2.16 -11.38 -22.02
C PRO A 64 3.45 -12.23 -22.02
#